data_AF-A0A1V6GVR4-F1
#
_entry.id   AF-A0A1V6GVR4-F1
#
_cell.length_a   1.000
_cell.length_b   1.000
_cell.length_c   1.000
_cell.angle_alpha   90.00
_cell.angle_beta   90.00
_cell.angle_gamma   90.00
#
_symmetry.space_group_name_H-M   'P 1'
#
loop_
_entity.id
_entity.type
_entity.pdbx_description
1 polymer ?
#
loop_
_entity_poly.entity_id
_entity_poly.type
_entity_poly.pdbx_seq_one_letter_code
_entity_poly.pdbx_strand_id
1 'polypeptide(L)'
;MKKNFGMTLLRMLIGWHFLYEGIWKLIQPGGWSSVGYLRMSTWFAAPLFKMIADTPWLLKTVDLMNMWGLTLIGLALVVGVLVRPAAAAGILLLAFYYVAMPPFLAGASDGHFLFIDRNVVEAVALLAIMLVPSYGIGAYLAALPRVCFKRSLRKAKDEERDEPVASAARRELLMSLSSLPVLGAFSYAFFRKHGRVWERENLMAQPDAVTSATVKAFSFVDIKELKKPIDQYGKIGPLTLSRMFLGGNLIGGWAHARDLLYTDKLVKAYHEDWRVFRTFKMAEACGINTVLTNPALMRVINDYWKKEGGKIQFISDCGHKEGLIRGAQVSVEQGASAVYTHGGHSDNLAKQGDYKQFAQILEGMRKLGVPVGIGAHKLETIKFCVEHDLVPDFWMKTLHQLNYWSARPNDPPHDNIFCTNPEETVAYMEALEQPWIAFKILAAGALHPKDAFPYAFKSGADFICVGTYDFQIVENVNLLTGILDQPIERKRPWRA
;
A
#
# COMPACT_ATOMS: atom_id res chain seq x y z
N MET A 1 11.88 -50.29 -7.17
CA MET A 1 11.90 -49.20 -8.18
C MET A 1 13.30 -48.63 -8.28
N LYS A 2 13.82 -48.34 -9.49
CA LYS A 2 15.12 -47.70 -9.68
C LYS A 2 15.04 -46.22 -9.26
N LYS A 3 16.12 -45.67 -8.66
CA LYS A 3 16.20 -44.26 -8.26
C LYS A 3 16.17 -43.36 -9.51
N ASN A 4 15.33 -42.32 -9.48
CA ASN A 4 15.10 -41.44 -10.62
C ASN A 4 15.77 -40.06 -10.44
N PHE A 5 16.53 -39.61 -11.44
CA PHE A 5 17.18 -38.31 -11.44
C PHE A 5 16.18 -37.15 -11.49
N GLY A 6 15.11 -37.26 -12.29
CA GLY A 6 14.04 -36.25 -12.36
C GLY A 6 13.36 -36.04 -11.01
N MET A 7 13.09 -37.13 -10.28
CA MET A 7 12.56 -37.04 -8.91
C MET A 7 13.55 -36.42 -7.92
N THR A 8 14.85 -36.64 -8.14
CA THR A 8 15.90 -36.05 -7.31
C THR A 8 15.97 -34.54 -7.53
N LEU A 9 15.87 -34.10 -8.78
CA LEU A 9 15.82 -32.68 -9.13
C LEU A 9 14.55 -32.00 -8.59
N LEU A 10 13.38 -32.60 -8.82
CA LEU A 10 12.10 -32.08 -8.30
C LEU A 10 12.13 -31.91 -6.78
N ARG A 11 12.65 -32.92 -6.06
CA ARG A 11 12.87 -32.87 -4.62
C ARG A 11 13.77 -31.70 -4.21
N MET A 12 14.88 -31.49 -4.91
CA MET A 12 15.79 -30.38 -4.61
C MET A 12 15.17 -29.00 -4.91
N LEU A 13 14.35 -28.88 -5.97
CA LEU A 13 13.66 -27.63 -6.30
C LEU A 13 12.61 -27.26 -5.26
N ILE A 14 11.79 -28.23 -4.82
CA ILE A 14 10.81 -28.01 -3.75
C ILE A 14 11.53 -27.75 -2.42
N GLY A 15 12.59 -28.51 -2.13
CA GLY A 15 13.42 -28.28 -0.95
C GLY A 15 14.04 -26.88 -0.93
N TRP A 16 14.53 -26.40 -2.07
CA TRP A 16 15.04 -25.04 -2.24
C TRP A 16 13.98 -23.99 -1.90
N HIS A 17 12.76 -24.16 -2.43
CA HIS A 17 11.65 -23.24 -2.19
C HIS A 17 11.30 -23.17 -0.69
N PHE A 18 11.08 -24.32 -0.05
CA PHE A 18 10.81 -24.39 1.40
C PHE A 18 11.94 -23.80 2.23
N LEU A 19 13.19 -24.10 1.90
CA LEU A 19 14.37 -23.61 2.61
C LEU A 19 14.51 -22.09 2.50
N TYR A 20 14.29 -21.54 1.30
CA TYR A 20 14.29 -20.10 1.07
C TYR A 20 13.20 -19.41 1.90
N GLU A 21 11.96 -19.92 1.82
CA GLU A 21 10.82 -19.36 2.54
C GLU A 21 10.99 -19.43 4.06
N GLY A 22 11.58 -20.50 4.59
CA GLY A 22 11.84 -20.66 6.02
C GLY A 22 12.94 -19.74 6.53
N ILE A 23 14.10 -19.73 5.86
CA ILE A 23 15.25 -18.90 6.28
C ILE A 23 14.89 -17.42 6.17
N TRP A 24 14.20 -17.01 5.11
CA TRP A 24 13.78 -15.61 4.96
C TRP A 24 12.92 -15.14 6.13
N LYS A 25 11.96 -15.97 6.59
CA LYS A 25 11.12 -15.65 7.75
C LYS A 25 11.92 -15.57 9.06
N LEU A 26 12.95 -16.42 9.23
CA LEU A 26 13.82 -16.41 10.41
C LEU A 26 14.67 -15.14 10.52
N ILE A 27 15.08 -14.55 9.39
CA ILE A 27 16.02 -13.41 9.37
C ILE A 27 15.37 -12.08 8.98
N GLN A 28 14.04 -12.06 8.82
CA GLN A 28 13.33 -10.86 8.39
C GLN A 28 13.46 -9.74 9.44
N PRO A 29 13.91 -8.53 9.05
CA PRO A 29 13.96 -7.39 9.97
C PRO A 29 12.57 -7.07 10.54
N GLY A 30 12.49 -6.88 11.85
CA GLY A 30 11.21 -6.66 12.56
C GLY A 30 10.43 -7.94 12.89
N GLY A 31 10.96 -9.12 12.53
CA GLY A 31 10.33 -10.42 12.78
C GLY A 31 9.22 -10.75 11.78
N TRP A 32 9.03 -12.04 11.54
CA TRP A 32 7.91 -12.55 10.73
C TRP A 32 6.80 -13.10 11.63
N SER A 33 5.54 -12.92 11.22
CA SER A 33 4.38 -13.51 11.89
C SER A 33 3.29 -13.93 10.92
N SER A 34 2.60 -15.03 11.25
CA SER A 34 1.45 -15.57 10.52
C SER A 34 0.12 -14.89 10.84
N VAL A 35 0.09 -13.95 11.80
CA VAL A 35 -1.15 -13.30 12.30
C VAL A 35 -2.02 -12.72 11.19
N GLY A 36 -1.42 -12.06 10.19
CA GLY A 36 -2.15 -11.49 9.06
C GLY A 36 -2.80 -12.56 8.20
N TYR A 37 -2.06 -13.63 7.90
CA TYR A 37 -2.53 -14.76 7.11
C TYR A 37 -3.68 -15.49 7.80
N LEU A 38 -3.57 -15.76 9.10
CA LEU A 38 -4.59 -16.45 9.88
C LEU A 38 -5.88 -15.65 10.05
N ARG A 39 -5.78 -14.32 10.23
CA ARG A 39 -6.95 -13.44 10.38
C ARG A 39 -7.79 -13.30 9.10
N MET A 40 -7.16 -13.50 7.95
CA MET A 40 -7.83 -13.49 6.65
C MET A 40 -8.64 -14.76 6.35
N SER A 41 -8.56 -15.78 7.21
CA SER A 41 -9.34 -17.01 7.01
C SER A 41 -10.85 -16.75 7.12
N THR A 42 -11.60 -17.20 6.11
CA THR A 42 -13.05 -17.03 5.99
C THR A 42 -13.83 -18.33 5.84
N TRP A 43 -13.15 -19.48 5.80
CA TRP A 43 -13.80 -20.78 5.59
C TRP A 43 -14.23 -21.47 6.90
N PHE A 44 -14.61 -22.75 6.85
CA PHE A 44 -15.17 -23.48 8.00
C PHE A 44 -14.25 -23.49 9.23
N ALA A 45 -12.93 -23.49 9.02
CA ALA A 45 -11.92 -23.47 10.09
C ALA A 45 -11.52 -22.05 10.54
N ALA A 46 -12.16 -21.00 10.00
CA ALA A 46 -11.85 -19.61 10.36
C ALA A 46 -11.91 -19.31 11.88
N PRO A 47 -12.87 -19.84 12.67
CA PRO A 47 -12.89 -19.60 14.11
C PRO A 47 -11.61 -20.10 14.82
N LEU A 48 -11.09 -21.26 14.41
CA LEU A 48 -9.86 -21.83 14.94
C LEU A 48 -8.64 -20.95 14.59
N PHE A 49 -8.50 -20.55 13.33
CA PHE A 49 -7.36 -19.73 12.89
C PHE A 49 -7.38 -18.32 13.50
N LYS A 50 -8.56 -17.71 13.66
CA LYS A 50 -8.70 -16.43 14.34
C LYS A 50 -8.39 -16.55 15.83
N MET A 51 -8.84 -17.62 16.49
CA MET A 51 -8.46 -17.91 17.88
C MET A 51 -6.94 -18.06 18.06
N ILE A 52 -6.27 -18.76 17.14
CA ILE A 52 -4.80 -18.86 17.12
C ILE A 52 -4.17 -17.47 17.00
N ALA A 53 -4.65 -16.65 16.06
CA ALA A 53 -4.13 -15.32 15.79
C ALA A 53 -4.32 -14.34 16.96
N ASP A 54 -5.40 -14.50 17.73
CA ASP A 54 -5.74 -13.63 18.85
C ASP A 54 -5.13 -14.11 20.19
N THR A 55 -4.54 -15.31 20.22
CA THR A 55 -3.91 -15.88 21.41
C THR A 55 -2.37 -15.78 21.32
N PRO A 56 -1.70 -14.89 22.09
CA PRO A 56 -0.28 -14.55 21.86
C PRO A 56 0.71 -15.73 21.92
N TRP A 57 0.57 -16.63 22.90
CA TRP A 57 1.48 -17.79 23.04
C TRP A 57 1.28 -18.82 21.93
N LEU A 58 0.04 -18.98 21.46
CA LEU A 58 -0.34 -19.92 20.41
C LEU A 58 0.14 -19.40 19.05
N LEU A 59 -0.07 -18.11 18.78
CA LEU A 59 0.49 -17.41 17.62
C LEU A 59 2.02 -17.56 17.57
N LYS A 60 2.73 -17.26 18.67
CA LYS A 60 4.20 -17.39 18.72
C LYS A 60 4.65 -18.83 18.44
N THR A 61 3.91 -19.83 18.93
CA THR A 61 4.20 -21.24 18.68
C THR A 61 4.02 -21.57 17.20
N VAL A 62 2.90 -21.15 16.60
CA VAL A 62 2.64 -21.35 15.16
C VAL A 62 3.68 -20.65 14.31
N ASP A 63 4.09 -19.43 14.66
CA ASP A 63 5.12 -18.68 13.95
C ASP A 63 6.46 -19.43 13.96
N LEU A 64 6.89 -19.91 15.14
CA LEU A 64 8.11 -20.71 15.28
C LEU A 64 8.02 -22.03 14.50
N MET A 65 6.88 -22.73 14.57
CA MET A 65 6.66 -23.96 13.82
C MET A 65 6.71 -23.72 12.31
N ASN A 66 6.20 -22.59 11.84
CA ASN A 66 6.21 -22.24 10.42
C ASN A 66 7.64 -21.93 9.93
N MET A 67 8.34 -21.06 10.65
CA MET A 67 9.72 -20.64 10.35
C MET A 67 10.70 -21.82 10.34
N TRP A 68 10.69 -22.61 11.42
CA TRP A 68 11.58 -23.77 11.55
C TRP A 68 11.10 -24.95 10.73
N GLY A 69 9.79 -25.17 10.64
CA GLY A 69 9.20 -26.24 9.82
C GLY A 69 9.62 -26.11 8.36
N LEU A 70 9.42 -24.94 7.75
CA LEU A 70 9.84 -24.69 6.36
C LEU A 70 11.35 -24.88 6.18
N THR A 71 12.15 -24.32 7.10
CA THR A 71 13.63 -24.43 7.06
C THR A 71 14.08 -25.89 7.12
N LEU A 72 13.59 -26.66 8.09
CA LEU A 72 14.01 -28.05 8.32
C LEU A 72 13.51 -28.99 7.23
N ILE A 73 12.26 -28.81 6.78
CA ILE A 73 11.70 -29.56 5.65
C ILE A 73 12.51 -29.28 4.39
N GLY A 74 12.76 -28.00 4.08
CA GLY A 74 13.56 -27.59 2.93
C GLY A 74 14.96 -28.19 2.95
N LEU A 75 15.65 -28.10 4.08
CA LEU A 75 17.00 -28.67 4.26
C LEU A 75 17.00 -30.19 4.09
N ALA A 76 16.07 -30.89 4.73
CA ALA A 76 15.92 -32.34 4.62
C ALA A 76 15.66 -32.78 3.17
N LEU A 77 14.81 -32.04 2.45
CA LEU A 77 14.51 -32.27 1.05
C LEU A 77 15.68 -31.92 0.13
N VAL A 78 16.50 -30.89 0.38
CA VAL A 78 17.69 -30.62 -0.45
C VAL A 78 18.76 -31.70 -0.23
N VAL A 79 19.14 -31.94 1.02
CA VAL A 79 20.21 -32.90 1.39
C VAL A 79 19.83 -34.34 1.05
N GLY A 80 18.55 -34.68 1.20
CA GLY A 80 18.03 -36.03 0.96
C GLY A 80 18.11 -36.92 2.17
N VAL A 81 17.83 -36.34 3.33
CA VAL A 81 17.77 -37.01 4.63
C VAL A 81 16.32 -36.97 5.10
N LEU A 82 15.81 -38.07 5.64
CA LEU A 82 14.42 -38.17 6.11
C LEU A 82 13.38 -37.67 5.07
N VAL A 83 13.62 -37.95 3.78
CA VAL A 83 12.83 -37.42 2.66
C VAL A 83 11.34 -37.71 2.80
N ARG A 84 10.97 -38.92 3.21
CA ARG A 84 9.56 -39.32 3.38
C ARG A 84 8.88 -38.55 4.53
N PRO A 85 9.44 -38.53 5.77
CA PRO A 85 8.93 -37.65 6.82
C PRO A 85 8.86 -36.18 6.43
N ALA A 86 9.90 -35.65 5.77
CA ALA A 86 9.95 -34.25 5.34
C ALA A 86 8.85 -33.94 4.30
N ALA A 87 8.64 -34.84 3.32
CA ALA A 87 7.57 -34.70 2.34
C ALA A 87 6.18 -34.76 2.99
N ALA A 88 5.96 -35.70 3.93
CA ALA A 88 4.70 -35.80 4.65
C ALA A 88 4.41 -34.53 5.49
N ALA A 89 5.41 -34.01 6.19
CA ALA A 89 5.29 -32.77 6.96
C ALA A 89 5.04 -31.56 6.03
N GLY A 90 5.69 -31.51 4.87
CA GLY A 90 5.47 -30.47 3.86
C GLY A 90 4.04 -30.50 3.29
N ILE A 91 3.51 -31.68 2.97
CA ILE A 91 2.12 -31.85 2.53
C ILE A 91 1.15 -31.36 3.60
N LEU A 92 1.36 -31.74 4.87
CA LEU A 92 0.52 -31.31 5.97
C LEU A 92 0.54 -29.79 6.15
N LEU A 93 1.73 -29.17 6.05
CA LEU A 93 1.88 -27.72 6.15
C LEU A 93 1.16 -26.98 5.01
N LEU A 94 1.31 -27.45 3.77
CA LEU A 94 0.61 -26.87 2.60
C LEU A 94 -0.91 -27.06 2.70
N ALA A 95 -1.36 -28.18 3.25
CA ALA A 95 -2.79 -28.40 3.53
C ALA A 95 -3.34 -27.39 4.55
N PHE A 96 -2.56 -27.06 5.59
CA PHE A 96 -2.95 -25.99 6.52
C PHE A 96 -3.06 -24.63 5.83
N TYR A 97 -2.15 -24.30 4.90
CA TYR A 97 -2.23 -23.06 4.11
C TYR A 97 -3.49 -23.03 3.24
N TYR A 98 -3.74 -24.12 2.53
CA TYR A 98 -4.94 -24.24 1.69
C TYR A 98 -6.24 -24.09 2.50
N VAL A 99 -6.33 -24.75 3.65
CA VAL A 99 -7.52 -24.67 4.52
C VAL A 99 -7.67 -23.29 5.16
N ALA A 100 -6.55 -22.64 5.51
CA ALA A 100 -6.56 -21.28 6.03
C ALA A 100 -7.08 -20.27 4.99
N MET A 101 -6.68 -20.42 3.73
CA MET A 101 -7.08 -19.50 2.66
C MET A 101 -7.40 -20.25 1.34
N PRO A 102 -8.60 -20.82 1.21
CA PRO A 102 -8.95 -21.58 0.03
C PRO A 102 -9.16 -20.67 -1.20
N PRO A 103 -8.68 -21.08 -2.39
CA PRO A 103 -8.69 -20.24 -3.60
C PRO A 103 -10.10 -19.90 -4.12
N PHE A 104 -11.12 -20.70 -3.80
CA PHE A 104 -12.49 -20.50 -4.28
C PHE A 104 -13.30 -19.47 -3.47
N LEU A 105 -12.80 -18.99 -2.32
CA LEU A 105 -13.51 -18.03 -1.47
C LEU A 105 -13.00 -16.59 -1.55
N ALA A 106 -11.78 -16.39 -2.05
CA ALA A 106 -11.18 -15.07 -2.16
C ALA A 106 -10.31 -15.02 -3.41
N GLY A 107 -10.41 -13.92 -4.18
CA GLY A 107 -9.42 -13.62 -5.21
C GLY A 107 -8.08 -13.38 -4.54
N ALA A 108 -7.15 -14.33 -4.66
CA ALA A 108 -5.78 -14.13 -4.23
C ALA A 108 -5.14 -13.03 -5.09
N SER A 109 -4.28 -12.20 -4.50
CA SER A 109 -3.44 -11.22 -5.23
C SER A 109 -2.59 -11.86 -6.33
N ASP A 110 -2.38 -13.18 -6.25
CA ASP A 110 -1.39 -13.94 -7.01
C ASP A 110 -1.98 -14.70 -8.21
N GLY A 111 -3.28 -14.57 -8.48
CA GLY A 111 -3.93 -15.11 -9.69
C GLY A 111 -5.37 -15.60 -9.49
N HIS A 112 -6.00 -16.00 -10.60
CA HIS A 112 -7.35 -16.57 -10.63
C HIS A 112 -7.28 -18.11 -10.56
N PHE A 113 -7.66 -18.68 -9.43
CA PHE A 113 -7.69 -20.13 -9.20
C PHE A 113 -9.12 -20.60 -8.94
N LEU A 114 -9.52 -21.74 -9.52
CA LEU A 114 -10.83 -22.34 -9.27
C LEU A 114 -10.82 -23.16 -7.97
N PHE A 115 -10.12 -24.29 -7.96
CA PHE A 115 -9.95 -25.14 -6.76
C PHE A 115 -8.49 -25.51 -6.47
N ILE A 116 -7.65 -25.52 -7.51
CA ILE A 116 -6.26 -25.96 -7.42
C ILE A 116 -5.38 -24.72 -7.44
N ASP A 117 -4.74 -24.43 -6.31
CA ASP A 117 -3.73 -23.38 -6.19
C ASP A 117 -2.32 -23.98 -6.25
N ARG A 118 -1.30 -23.13 -6.09
CA ARG A 118 0.10 -23.54 -6.10
C ARG A 118 0.43 -24.50 -4.96
N ASN A 119 -0.22 -24.34 -3.79
CA ASN A 119 -0.02 -25.21 -2.63
C ASN A 119 -0.47 -26.65 -2.93
N VAL A 120 -1.63 -26.83 -3.58
CA VAL A 120 -2.10 -28.16 -3.99
C VAL A 120 -1.15 -28.79 -4.99
N VAL A 121 -0.69 -28.03 -6.00
CA VAL A 121 0.27 -28.55 -7.00
C VAL A 121 1.57 -29.01 -6.33
N GLU A 122 2.11 -28.20 -5.42
CA GLU A 122 3.34 -28.53 -4.70
C GLU A 122 3.15 -29.71 -3.72
N ALA A 123 2.00 -29.81 -3.06
CA ALA A 123 1.65 -30.97 -2.22
C ALA A 123 1.55 -32.27 -3.01
N VAL A 124 0.97 -32.25 -4.22
CA VAL A 124 0.93 -33.41 -5.12
C VAL A 124 2.34 -33.80 -5.59
N ALA A 125 3.20 -32.81 -5.87
CA ALA A 125 4.60 -33.07 -6.21
C ALA A 125 5.38 -33.70 -5.03
N LEU A 126 5.14 -33.24 -3.80
CA LEU A 126 5.68 -33.86 -2.59
C LEU A 126 5.16 -35.29 -2.38
N LEU A 127 3.89 -35.57 -2.71
CA LEU A 127 3.34 -36.92 -2.68
C LEU A 127 4.10 -37.83 -3.67
N ALA A 128 4.41 -37.34 -4.87
CA ALA A 128 5.23 -38.08 -5.82
C ALA A 128 6.65 -38.35 -5.28
N ILE A 129 7.28 -37.38 -4.61
CA ILE A 129 8.58 -37.54 -3.95
C ILE A 129 8.52 -38.58 -2.82
N MET A 130 7.41 -38.62 -2.08
CA MET A 130 7.22 -39.58 -0.99
C MET A 130 7.12 -41.02 -1.51
N LEU A 131 6.47 -41.22 -2.66
CA LEU A 131 6.19 -42.53 -3.26
C LEU A 131 7.35 -43.05 -4.12
N VAL A 132 8.07 -42.18 -4.83
CA VAL A 132 9.10 -42.58 -5.80
C VAL A 132 10.51 -42.41 -5.22
N PRO A 133 11.36 -43.45 -5.20
CA PRO A 133 12.73 -43.33 -4.70
C PRO A 133 13.59 -42.31 -5.48
N SER A 134 14.25 -41.41 -4.75
CA SER A 134 15.23 -40.45 -5.27
C SER A 134 16.64 -40.73 -4.74
N TYR A 135 17.66 -40.13 -5.34
CA TYR A 135 19.02 -40.09 -4.76
C TYR A 135 19.05 -39.11 -3.56
N GLY A 136 19.97 -39.33 -2.62
CA GLY A 136 20.08 -38.52 -1.39
C GLY A 136 21.08 -39.09 -0.40
N ILE A 137 21.67 -38.24 0.44
CA ILE A 137 22.76 -38.61 1.36
C ILE A 137 22.24 -39.44 2.56
N GLY A 138 20.94 -39.40 2.86
CA GLY A 138 20.34 -40.04 4.04
C GLY A 138 20.55 -41.55 4.14
N ALA A 139 20.59 -42.27 3.02
CA ALA A 139 20.87 -43.71 3.04
C ALA A 139 22.30 -44.03 3.50
N TYR A 140 23.27 -43.17 3.17
CA TYR A 140 24.67 -43.30 3.60
C TYR A 140 24.86 -42.88 5.06
N LEU A 141 24.20 -41.80 5.48
CA LEU A 141 24.24 -41.34 6.89
C LEU A 141 23.59 -42.34 7.85
N ALA A 142 22.48 -42.96 7.47
CA ALA A 142 21.84 -44.01 8.26
C ALA A 142 22.67 -45.32 8.33
N ALA A 143 23.59 -45.52 7.38
CA ALA A 143 24.49 -46.67 7.36
C ALA A 143 25.78 -46.45 8.18
N LEU A 144 26.22 -45.20 8.40
CA LEU A 144 27.43 -44.87 9.17
C LEU A 144 27.48 -45.50 10.57
N PRO A 145 26.42 -45.44 11.41
CA PRO A 145 26.43 -46.10 12.71
C PRO A 145 26.62 -47.61 12.59
N ARG A 146 25.98 -48.25 11.59
CA ARG A 146 26.07 -49.69 11.36
C ARG A 146 27.43 -50.12 10.81
N VAL A 147 28.08 -49.28 10.02
CA VAL A 147 29.43 -49.54 9.47
C VAL A 147 30.51 -49.33 10.54
N CYS A 148 30.40 -48.30 11.38
CA CYS A 148 31.31 -48.10 12.50
C CYS A 148 31.14 -49.19 13.58
N PHE A 149 29.91 -49.60 13.88
CA PHE A 149 29.64 -50.69 14.84
C PHE A 149 30.05 -52.07 14.30
N LYS A 150 29.87 -52.33 13.00
CA LYS A 150 30.38 -53.56 12.37
C LYS A 150 31.89 -53.57 12.19
N ARG A 151 32.56 -52.43 11.97
CA ARG A 151 34.04 -52.37 11.98
C ARG A 151 34.63 -52.65 13.36
N SER A 152 33.93 -52.29 14.43
CA SER A 152 34.31 -52.69 15.80
C SER A 152 34.21 -54.20 16.04
N LEU A 153 33.28 -54.90 15.37
CA LEU A 153 33.05 -56.34 15.54
C LEU A 153 33.78 -57.21 14.49
N ARG A 154 34.25 -56.62 13.39
CA ARG A 154 34.87 -57.32 12.26
C ARG A 154 36.41 -57.18 12.21
N LYS A 155 37.04 -56.73 13.30
CA LYS A 155 38.50 -56.85 13.49
C LYS A 155 38.96 -58.29 13.78
N ALA A 156 38.10 -59.28 13.51
CA ALA A 156 38.45 -60.68 13.40
C ALA A 156 37.84 -61.20 12.08
N LYS A 157 38.70 -61.70 11.21
CA LYS A 157 38.41 -62.35 9.92
C LYS A 157 38.20 -61.40 8.73
N ASP A 158 39.33 -61.00 8.15
CA ASP A 158 39.42 -60.74 6.71
C ASP A 158 39.45 -62.09 5.97
N GLU A 159 38.72 -62.16 4.86
CA GLU A 159 39.16 -62.85 3.65
C GLU A 159 38.33 -62.40 2.45
N GLU A 160 39.01 -62.43 1.31
CA GLU A 160 38.73 -61.80 0.01
C GLU A 160 37.39 -62.19 -0.64
N ARG A 161 36.87 -61.28 -1.47
CA ARG A 161 36.16 -61.58 -2.72
C ARG A 161 36.15 -60.35 -3.63
N ASP A 162 36.78 -60.52 -4.79
CA ASP A 162 36.70 -59.64 -5.97
C ASP A 162 35.30 -59.75 -6.60
N GLU A 163 34.68 -58.61 -6.94
CA GLU A 163 33.57 -58.48 -7.91
C GLU A 163 33.32 -57.00 -8.29
N PRO A 164 32.76 -56.69 -9.48
CA PRO A 164 32.80 -55.37 -10.12
C PRO A 164 31.78 -54.35 -9.59
N VAL A 165 31.50 -54.35 -8.29
CA VAL A 165 30.46 -53.53 -7.64
C VAL A 165 30.86 -52.05 -7.46
N ALA A 166 32.15 -51.72 -7.65
CA ALA A 166 32.68 -50.38 -7.38
C ALA A 166 32.12 -49.27 -8.30
N SER A 167 31.79 -49.56 -9.57
CA SER A 167 31.34 -48.54 -10.54
C SER A 167 29.92 -48.04 -10.25
N ALA A 168 28.98 -48.95 -9.99
CA ALA A 168 27.60 -48.60 -9.66
C ALA A 168 27.49 -47.90 -8.30
N ALA A 169 28.24 -48.37 -7.29
CA ALA A 169 28.29 -47.75 -5.96
C ALA A 169 28.95 -46.36 -5.97
N ARG A 170 30.02 -46.15 -6.74
CA ARG A 170 30.65 -44.83 -6.94
C ARG A 170 29.69 -43.86 -7.63
N ARG A 171 28.99 -44.31 -8.68
CA ARG A 171 27.98 -43.50 -9.37
C ARG A 171 26.84 -43.11 -8.44
N GLU A 172 26.35 -44.03 -7.61
CA GLU A 172 25.30 -43.75 -6.63
C GLU A 172 25.76 -42.76 -5.54
N LEU A 173 27.01 -42.88 -5.09
CA LEU A 173 27.62 -41.94 -4.13
C LEU A 173 27.76 -40.54 -4.74
N LEU A 174 28.33 -40.43 -5.94
CA LEU A 174 28.45 -39.15 -6.67
C LEU A 174 27.09 -38.50 -6.89
N MET A 175 26.09 -39.29 -7.29
CA MET A 175 24.72 -38.80 -7.46
C MET A 175 24.07 -38.38 -6.14
N SER A 176 24.46 -38.99 -5.03
CA SER A 176 23.96 -38.62 -3.70
C SER A 176 24.62 -37.35 -3.16
N LEU A 177 25.88 -37.08 -3.52
CA LEU A 177 26.61 -35.84 -3.20
C LEU A 177 26.18 -34.63 -4.04
N SER A 178 25.30 -34.81 -5.01
CA SER A 178 24.75 -33.72 -5.85
C SER A 178 24.03 -32.61 -5.05
N SER A 179 23.66 -32.87 -3.80
CA SER A 179 23.09 -31.86 -2.91
C SER A 179 24.09 -30.81 -2.42
N LEU A 180 25.39 -31.11 -2.40
CA LEU A 180 26.42 -30.18 -1.92
C LEU A 180 26.59 -28.96 -2.84
N PRO A 181 26.73 -29.09 -4.18
CA PRO A 181 26.71 -27.94 -5.08
C PRO A 181 25.41 -27.13 -4.99
N VAL A 182 24.26 -27.78 -4.78
CA VAL A 182 22.97 -27.11 -4.66
C VAL A 182 22.90 -26.27 -3.39
N LEU A 183 23.38 -26.78 -2.25
CA LEU A 183 23.48 -25.98 -1.02
C LEU A 183 24.48 -24.83 -1.14
N GLY A 184 25.60 -25.04 -1.84
CA GLY A 184 26.55 -23.98 -2.14
C GLY A 184 25.92 -22.87 -3.00
N ALA A 185 25.21 -23.25 -4.07
CA ALA A 185 24.48 -22.33 -4.92
C ALA A 185 23.37 -21.60 -4.16
N PHE A 186 22.64 -22.30 -3.27
CA PHE A 186 21.63 -21.72 -2.39
C PHE A 186 22.23 -20.65 -1.50
N SER A 187 23.29 -20.99 -0.78
CA SER A 187 23.95 -20.07 0.15
C SER A 187 24.45 -18.83 -0.59
N TYR A 188 25.12 -19.01 -1.73
CA TYR A 188 25.60 -17.90 -2.57
C TYR A 188 24.45 -17.01 -3.07
N ALA A 189 23.39 -17.59 -3.64
CA ALA A 189 22.25 -16.84 -4.15
C ALA A 189 21.52 -16.08 -3.03
N PHE A 190 21.36 -16.71 -1.87
CA PHE A 190 20.73 -16.13 -0.69
C PHE A 190 21.54 -14.94 -0.15
N PHE A 191 22.86 -15.11 0.05
CA PHE A 191 23.74 -14.03 0.51
C PHE A 191 23.86 -12.90 -0.50
N ARG A 192 23.93 -13.19 -1.81
CA ARG A 192 23.94 -12.15 -2.85
C ARG A 192 22.66 -11.33 -2.86
N LYS A 193 21.51 -11.97 -2.63
CA LYS A 193 20.20 -11.30 -2.64
C LYS A 193 19.95 -10.45 -1.39
N HIS A 194 20.39 -10.92 -0.23
CA HIS A 194 20.03 -10.32 1.06
C HIS A 194 21.19 -9.63 1.82
N GLY A 195 22.44 -9.80 1.39
CA GLY A 195 23.63 -9.28 2.07
C GLY A 195 23.99 -10.05 3.35
N ARG A 196 25.06 -9.63 4.05
CA ARG A 196 25.41 -10.19 5.37
C ARG A 196 24.51 -9.54 6.42
N VAL A 197 23.77 -10.34 7.18
CA VAL A 197 22.82 -9.87 8.22
C VAL A 197 23.49 -8.91 9.21
N TRP A 198 24.75 -9.18 9.59
CA TRP A 198 25.54 -8.35 10.49
C TRP A 198 25.94 -6.97 9.92
N GLU A 199 26.10 -6.84 8.59
CA GLU A 199 26.36 -5.53 7.97
C GLU A 199 25.11 -4.63 8.02
N ARG A 200 23.90 -5.18 7.87
CA ARG A 200 22.66 -4.38 7.97
C ARG A 200 22.44 -3.79 9.36
N GLU A 201 22.75 -4.54 10.42
CA GLU A 201 22.62 -4.06 11.81
C GLU A 201 23.69 -3.01 12.15
N ASN A 202 24.93 -3.18 11.68
CA ASN A 202 25.99 -2.18 11.85
C ASN A 202 25.77 -0.91 11.01
N LEU A 203 25.16 -1.02 9.83
CA LEU A 203 24.80 0.12 8.99
C LEU A 203 23.63 0.95 9.57
N MET A 204 22.85 0.41 10.51
CA MET A 204 21.83 1.18 11.24
C MET A 204 22.43 2.02 12.39
N ALA A 205 23.62 1.65 12.89
CA ALA A 205 24.24 2.30 14.04
C ALA A 205 25.04 3.57 13.69
N GLN A 206 25.28 3.86 12.41
CA GLN A 206 25.90 5.11 11.95
C GLN A 206 25.26 5.60 10.64
N PRO A 207 24.39 6.62 10.67
CA PRO A 207 24.05 7.33 9.46
C PRO A 207 24.15 8.85 9.60
N ASP A 208 25.04 9.44 8.80
CA ASP A 208 25.00 10.87 8.44
C ASP A 208 24.20 11.16 7.16
N ALA A 209 23.71 10.14 6.45
CA ALA A 209 22.71 10.29 5.38
C ALA A 209 22.10 8.95 4.98
N VAL A 210 20.76 8.87 4.95
CA VAL A 210 20.03 7.66 4.54
C VAL A 210 19.62 7.77 3.08
N THR A 211 20.42 7.20 2.18
CA THR A 211 20.00 6.89 0.80
C THR A 211 20.31 5.43 0.49
N SER A 212 19.39 4.54 0.84
CA SER A 212 19.22 3.25 0.17
C SER A 212 17.85 2.67 0.50
N ALA A 213 17.27 2.00 -0.50
CA ALA A 213 16.00 1.27 -0.46
C ALA A 213 16.09 0.07 0.49
N THR A 214 16.20 0.36 1.78
CA THR A 214 15.63 -0.53 2.79
C THR A 214 14.16 -0.58 2.46
N VAL A 215 13.60 -1.78 2.27
CA VAL A 215 12.15 -1.97 2.36
C VAL A 215 11.79 -1.44 3.74
N LYS A 216 11.40 -0.16 3.83
CA LYS A 216 10.67 0.35 4.97
C LYS A 216 9.53 -0.64 5.06
N ALA A 217 9.50 -1.47 6.10
CA ALA A 217 8.33 -2.25 6.38
C ALA A 217 7.21 -1.21 6.45
N PHE A 218 6.40 -1.14 5.39
CA PHE A 218 5.34 -0.16 5.30
C PHE A 218 4.24 -0.66 6.23
N SER A 219 4.45 -0.42 7.52
CA SER A 219 3.43 -0.54 8.54
C SER A 219 2.50 0.64 8.33
N PHE A 220 1.51 0.44 7.46
CA PHE A 220 0.45 1.41 7.26
C PHE A 220 -0.56 1.28 8.38
N VAL A 221 -0.92 2.42 8.95
CA VAL A 221 -1.90 2.54 10.02
C VAL A 221 -3.24 2.01 9.51
N ASP A 222 -3.74 0.93 10.10
CA ASP A 222 -5.02 0.30 9.75
C ASP A 222 -6.19 1.07 10.38
N ILE A 223 -7.44 0.88 9.90
CA ILE A 223 -8.63 1.51 10.51
C ILE A 223 -8.75 1.22 12.01
N LYS A 224 -8.17 0.11 12.48
CA LYS A 224 -8.11 -0.26 13.91
C LYS A 224 -7.30 0.71 14.77
N GLU A 225 -6.39 1.47 14.16
CA GLU A 225 -5.58 2.49 14.83
C GLU A 225 -6.20 3.89 14.74
N LEU A 226 -7.42 4.01 14.20
CA LEU A 226 -8.21 5.23 14.26
C LEU A 226 -8.56 5.51 15.72
N LYS A 227 -8.13 6.67 16.23
CA LYS A 227 -8.42 7.11 17.60
C LYS A 227 -9.89 7.52 17.73
N LYS A 228 -10.36 8.34 16.79
CA LYS A 228 -11.77 8.70 16.62
C LYS A 228 -12.02 9.19 15.20
N PRO A 229 -13.24 9.02 14.65
CA PRO A 229 -13.62 9.64 13.39
C PRO A 229 -13.70 11.17 13.53
N ILE A 230 -13.68 11.88 12.40
CA ILE A 230 -13.99 13.31 12.37
C ILE A 230 -15.41 13.52 12.89
N ASP A 231 -15.54 14.32 13.94
CA ASP A 231 -16.79 14.70 14.60
C ASP A 231 -17.10 16.19 14.45
N GLN A 232 -16.16 16.98 13.92
CA GLN A 232 -16.34 18.41 13.64
C GLN A 232 -16.62 18.67 12.16
N TYR A 233 -17.73 19.37 11.93
CA TYR A 233 -18.26 19.69 10.60
C TYR A 233 -18.46 21.20 10.45
N GLY A 234 -18.49 21.68 9.22
CA GLY A 234 -18.90 23.03 8.84
C GLY A 234 -19.99 23.00 7.78
N LYS A 235 -20.54 24.15 7.44
CA LYS A 235 -21.62 24.31 6.47
C LYS A 235 -21.24 25.19 5.29
N ILE A 236 -21.66 24.77 4.11
CA ILE A 236 -21.68 25.60 2.90
C ILE A 236 -23.11 25.50 2.35
N GLY A 237 -23.88 26.56 2.51
CA GLY A 237 -25.32 26.53 2.26
C GLY A 237 -26.00 25.38 3.03
N PRO A 238 -26.72 24.47 2.34
CA PRO A 238 -27.38 23.33 2.99
C PRO A 238 -26.44 22.16 3.31
N LEU A 239 -25.21 22.17 2.79
CA LEU A 239 -24.29 21.04 2.92
C LEU A 239 -23.65 21.02 4.31
N THR A 240 -23.59 19.84 4.92
CA THR A 240 -22.78 19.59 6.13
C THR A 240 -21.52 18.83 5.71
N LEU A 241 -20.35 19.39 5.94
CA LEU A 241 -19.08 18.95 5.34
C LEU A 241 -18.02 18.74 6.44
N SER A 242 -17.28 17.64 6.39
CA SER A 242 -16.19 17.36 7.33
C SER A 242 -15.08 18.40 7.21
N ARG A 243 -14.42 18.83 8.29
CA ARG A 243 -13.35 19.86 8.22
C ARG A 243 -12.16 19.47 7.30
N MET A 244 -12.06 18.21 6.88
CA MET A 244 -11.15 17.72 5.85
C MET A 244 -11.90 17.00 4.73
N PHE A 245 -11.54 17.31 3.48
CA PHE A 245 -12.04 16.66 2.27
C PHE A 245 -10.95 15.80 1.62
N LEU A 246 -11.36 14.77 0.88
CA LEU A 246 -10.45 14.07 -0.04
C LEU A 246 -10.20 14.92 -1.30
N GLY A 247 -8.93 15.11 -1.64
CA GLY A 247 -8.51 15.70 -2.91
C GLY A 247 -8.37 14.65 -4.03
N GLY A 248 -9.11 14.81 -5.12
CA GLY A 248 -9.22 13.81 -6.19
C GLY A 248 -8.12 13.82 -7.25
N ASN A 249 -7.18 14.77 -7.23
CA ASN A 249 -6.14 14.87 -8.28
C ASN A 249 -5.32 13.58 -8.43
N LEU A 250 -5.01 12.90 -7.31
CA LEU A 250 -4.24 11.66 -7.32
C LEU A 250 -5.00 10.52 -8.04
N ILE A 251 -6.33 10.47 -7.95
CA ILE A 251 -7.15 9.48 -8.68
C ILE A 251 -7.00 9.65 -10.20
N GLY A 252 -6.85 10.90 -10.65
CA GLY A 252 -6.63 11.24 -12.04
C GLY A 252 -5.21 11.03 -12.54
N GLY A 253 -4.25 10.82 -11.64
CA GLY A 253 -2.84 10.69 -11.98
C GLY A 253 -2.06 12.01 -11.99
N TRP A 254 -2.62 13.11 -11.49
CA TRP A 254 -1.92 14.39 -11.41
C TRP A 254 -1.18 14.50 -10.07
N ALA A 255 0.10 14.15 -10.06
CA ALA A 255 0.94 14.17 -8.86
C ALA A 255 1.58 15.53 -8.61
N HIS A 256 1.70 16.39 -9.65
CA HIS A 256 2.34 17.71 -9.56
C HIS A 256 3.79 17.60 -9.07
N ALA A 257 4.51 16.58 -9.54
CA ALA A 257 5.91 16.39 -9.19
C ALA A 257 6.79 17.23 -10.11
N ARG A 258 7.57 18.17 -9.54
CA ARG A 258 8.41 19.10 -10.31
C ARG A 258 9.41 18.39 -11.22
N ASP A 259 10.21 17.48 -10.65
CA ASP A 259 11.41 16.95 -11.31
C ASP A 259 11.28 15.47 -11.70
N LEU A 260 10.19 14.80 -11.32
CA LEU A 260 10.05 13.35 -11.45
C LEU A 260 9.09 12.98 -12.60
N LEU A 261 9.67 12.58 -13.73
CA LEU A 261 8.97 12.36 -15.01
C LEU A 261 7.92 11.24 -15.02
N TYR A 262 8.00 10.28 -14.09
CA TYR A 262 7.13 9.10 -14.06
C TYR A 262 6.15 9.09 -12.90
N THR A 263 6.16 10.11 -12.03
CA THR A 263 5.31 10.13 -10.84
C THR A 263 3.83 10.11 -11.21
N ASP A 264 3.40 10.90 -12.18
CA ASP A 264 2.01 10.90 -12.64
C ASP A 264 1.55 9.52 -13.13
N LYS A 265 2.40 8.83 -13.90
CA LYS A 265 2.13 7.46 -14.37
C LYS A 265 2.05 6.46 -13.21
N LEU A 266 2.94 6.58 -12.22
CA LEU A 266 2.95 5.73 -11.04
C LEU A 266 1.72 5.97 -10.16
N VAL A 267 1.37 7.23 -9.92
CA VAL A 267 0.16 7.62 -9.19
C VAL A 267 -1.08 7.13 -9.91
N LYS A 268 -1.13 7.22 -11.25
CA LYS A 268 -2.24 6.68 -12.03
C LYS A 268 -2.33 5.16 -11.95
N ALA A 269 -1.20 4.45 -12.07
CA ALA A 269 -1.15 3.00 -11.97
C ALA A 269 -1.54 2.49 -10.58
N TYR A 270 -1.30 3.29 -9.54
CA TYR A 270 -1.74 2.97 -8.19
C TYR A 270 -3.27 3.05 -8.05
N HIS A 271 -3.91 4.08 -8.61
CA HIS A 271 -5.34 4.35 -8.43
C HIS A 271 -6.23 3.55 -9.40
N GLU A 272 -6.23 2.24 -9.23
CA GLU A 272 -7.27 1.36 -9.81
C GLU A 272 -8.60 1.56 -9.08
N ASP A 273 -9.72 1.33 -9.77
CA ASP A 273 -11.08 1.58 -9.25
C ASP A 273 -11.30 0.96 -7.85
N TRP A 274 -10.86 -0.29 -7.62
CA TRP A 274 -11.03 -0.94 -6.32
C TRP A 274 -10.23 -0.26 -5.19
N ARG A 275 -9.05 0.30 -5.50
CA ARG A 275 -8.29 1.10 -4.50
C ARG A 275 -8.99 2.41 -4.23
N VAL A 276 -9.54 3.06 -5.26
CA VAL A 276 -10.32 4.28 -5.07
C VAL A 276 -11.54 4.00 -4.18
N PHE A 277 -12.24 2.88 -4.38
CA PHE A 277 -13.36 2.48 -3.51
C PHE A 277 -12.90 2.22 -2.08
N ARG A 278 -11.75 1.54 -1.90
CA ARG A 278 -11.14 1.36 -0.59
C ARG A 278 -10.83 2.70 0.08
N THR A 279 -10.25 3.66 -0.64
CA THR A 279 -9.98 5.03 -0.16
C THR A 279 -11.28 5.70 0.30
N PHE A 280 -12.34 5.66 -0.51
CA PHE A 280 -13.63 6.26 -0.16
C PHE A 280 -14.27 5.62 1.07
N LYS A 281 -14.29 4.28 1.14
CA LYS A 281 -14.84 3.54 2.28
C LYS A 281 -14.06 3.81 3.56
N MET A 282 -12.73 3.89 3.46
CA MET A 282 -11.86 4.24 4.57
C MET A 282 -12.12 5.68 5.04
N ALA A 283 -12.26 6.61 4.09
CA ALA A 283 -12.56 8.01 4.39
C ALA A 283 -13.91 8.17 5.10
N GLU A 284 -14.97 7.52 4.61
CA GLU A 284 -16.28 7.50 5.25
C GLU A 284 -16.23 6.91 6.65
N ALA A 285 -15.52 5.78 6.83
CA ALA A 285 -15.33 5.16 8.15
C ALA A 285 -14.57 6.08 9.13
N CYS A 286 -13.69 6.95 8.61
CA CYS A 286 -12.98 7.93 9.39
C CYS A 286 -13.74 9.27 9.57
N GLY A 287 -14.98 9.38 9.08
CA GLY A 287 -15.81 10.58 9.21
C GLY A 287 -15.59 11.65 8.13
N ILE A 288 -14.71 11.41 7.15
CA ILE A 288 -14.61 12.26 5.96
C ILE A 288 -15.84 11.99 5.08
N ASN A 289 -16.60 13.04 4.76
CA ASN A 289 -17.87 12.88 4.05
C ASN A 289 -17.89 13.52 2.66
N THR A 290 -16.76 14.05 2.19
CA THR A 290 -16.67 14.83 0.94
C THR A 290 -15.39 14.51 0.17
N VAL A 291 -15.54 14.27 -1.13
CA VAL A 291 -14.44 14.26 -2.10
C VAL A 291 -14.62 15.42 -3.07
N LEU A 292 -13.51 16.08 -3.38
CA LEU A 292 -13.45 17.16 -4.35
C LEU A 292 -12.60 16.73 -5.55
N THR A 293 -13.19 16.76 -6.74
CA THR A 293 -12.51 16.30 -7.97
C THR A 293 -13.13 16.94 -9.23
N ASN A 294 -12.87 16.38 -10.41
CA ASN A 294 -13.31 16.92 -11.69
C ASN A 294 -14.30 16.01 -12.44
N PRO A 295 -14.97 16.54 -13.48
CA PRO A 295 -15.93 15.79 -14.30
C PRO A 295 -15.39 14.47 -14.88
N ALA A 296 -14.10 14.37 -15.20
CA ALA A 296 -13.54 13.15 -15.81
C ALA A 296 -13.52 11.96 -14.83
N LEU A 297 -13.66 12.21 -13.53
CA LEU A 297 -13.63 11.20 -12.47
C LEU A 297 -15.01 10.87 -11.91
N MET A 298 -16.09 11.47 -12.42
CA MET A 298 -17.45 11.17 -11.95
C MET A 298 -17.82 9.68 -12.08
N ARG A 299 -17.31 9.01 -13.12
CA ARG A 299 -17.52 7.57 -13.35
C ARG A 299 -17.19 6.74 -12.10
N VAL A 300 -16.02 6.97 -11.48
CA VAL A 300 -15.59 6.14 -10.34
C VAL A 300 -16.40 6.44 -9.08
N ILE A 301 -16.84 7.68 -8.89
CA ILE A 301 -17.72 8.06 -7.77
C ILE A 301 -19.10 7.41 -7.93
N ASN A 302 -19.67 7.50 -9.14
CA ASN A 302 -20.95 6.91 -9.47
C ASN A 302 -20.92 5.38 -9.33
N ASP A 303 -19.83 4.75 -9.78
CA ASP A 303 -19.65 3.32 -9.59
C ASP A 303 -19.54 2.95 -8.10
N TYR A 304 -18.85 3.76 -7.29
CA TYR A 304 -18.77 3.55 -5.84
C TYR A 304 -20.16 3.62 -5.18
N TRP A 305 -20.96 4.63 -5.49
CA TRP A 305 -22.34 4.74 -4.97
C TRP A 305 -23.21 3.55 -5.39
N LYS A 306 -23.16 3.15 -6.67
CA LYS A 306 -24.01 2.09 -7.21
C LYS A 306 -23.59 0.68 -6.76
N LYS A 307 -22.28 0.42 -6.69
CA LYS A 307 -21.73 -0.93 -6.43
C LYS A 307 -21.47 -1.20 -4.96
N GLU A 308 -21.02 -0.19 -4.20
CA GLU A 308 -20.63 -0.35 -2.78
C GLU A 308 -21.61 0.31 -1.81
N GLY A 309 -22.62 1.04 -2.31
CA GLY A 309 -23.59 1.77 -1.47
C GLY A 309 -22.98 2.97 -0.74
N GLY A 310 -21.90 3.53 -1.28
CA GLY A 310 -21.21 4.71 -0.73
C GLY A 310 -22.12 5.94 -0.61
N LYS A 311 -21.73 6.86 0.27
CA LYS A 311 -22.47 8.09 0.61
C LYS A 311 -21.64 9.37 0.53
N ILE A 312 -20.36 9.26 0.16
CA ILE A 312 -19.44 10.39 0.07
C ILE A 312 -20.00 11.45 -0.88
N GLN A 313 -20.08 12.69 -0.41
CA GLN A 313 -20.50 13.84 -1.21
C GLN A 313 -19.42 14.19 -2.23
N PHE A 314 -19.84 14.67 -3.40
CA PHE A 314 -18.94 15.04 -4.49
C PHE A 314 -19.02 16.55 -4.76
N ILE A 315 -17.87 17.24 -4.72
CA ILE A 315 -17.74 18.63 -5.16
C ILE A 315 -16.91 18.66 -6.45
N SER A 316 -17.43 19.30 -7.49
CA SER A 316 -16.80 19.31 -8.82
C SER A 316 -16.10 20.64 -9.12
N ASP A 317 -14.90 20.56 -9.70
CA ASP A 317 -14.15 21.72 -10.23
C ASP A 317 -14.62 22.20 -11.61
N CYS A 318 -15.58 21.48 -12.20
CA CYS A 318 -16.20 21.79 -13.49
C CYS A 318 -15.23 21.91 -14.68
N GLY A 319 -13.99 21.43 -14.57
CA GLY A 319 -13.03 21.39 -15.66
C GLY A 319 -13.54 20.53 -16.81
N HIS A 320 -13.96 21.16 -17.92
CA HIS A 320 -14.52 20.47 -19.07
C HIS A 320 -14.11 21.16 -20.38
N LYS A 321 -13.88 20.35 -21.43
CA LYS A 321 -13.42 20.81 -22.75
C LYS A 321 -14.35 21.82 -23.44
N GLU A 322 -15.65 21.75 -23.14
CA GLU A 322 -16.70 22.64 -23.67
C GLU A 322 -16.95 23.86 -22.76
N GLY A 323 -16.16 24.04 -21.71
CA GLY A 323 -16.26 25.17 -20.77
C GLY A 323 -16.94 24.82 -19.45
N LEU A 324 -16.80 25.74 -18.49
CA LEU A 324 -17.18 25.55 -17.08
C LEU A 324 -18.69 25.35 -16.88
N ILE A 325 -19.54 26.05 -17.64
CA ILE A 325 -21.00 25.89 -17.53
C ILE A 325 -21.40 24.45 -17.88
N ARG A 326 -20.88 23.90 -18.98
CA ARG A 326 -21.15 22.51 -19.36
C ARG A 326 -20.59 21.53 -18.34
N GLY A 327 -19.38 21.79 -17.85
CA GLY A 327 -18.76 21.01 -16.78
C GLY A 327 -19.60 20.97 -15.51
N ALA A 328 -20.19 22.09 -15.12
CA ALA A 328 -21.08 22.19 -13.97
C ALA A 328 -22.40 21.43 -14.19
N GLN A 329 -23.03 21.60 -15.36
CA GLN A 329 -24.25 20.86 -15.71
C GLN A 329 -24.06 19.36 -15.60
N VAL A 330 -23.05 18.80 -16.27
CA VAL A 330 -22.80 17.35 -16.22
C VAL A 330 -22.43 16.88 -14.81
N SER A 331 -21.78 17.74 -14.01
CA SER A 331 -21.44 17.41 -12.63
C SER A 331 -22.68 17.25 -11.77
N VAL A 332 -23.61 18.21 -11.86
CA VAL A 332 -24.87 18.17 -11.10
C VAL A 332 -25.76 17.04 -11.59
N GLU A 333 -25.85 16.82 -12.91
CA GLU A 333 -26.56 15.68 -13.52
C GLU A 333 -26.03 14.33 -13.00
N GLN A 334 -24.73 14.24 -12.68
CA GLN A 334 -24.08 13.04 -12.15
C GLN A 334 -23.96 13.02 -10.61
N GLY A 335 -24.65 13.93 -9.90
CA GLY A 335 -24.80 13.90 -8.45
C GLY A 335 -23.81 14.75 -7.65
N ALA A 336 -23.15 15.74 -8.25
CA ALA A 336 -22.35 16.70 -7.50
C ALA A 336 -23.21 17.51 -6.52
N SER A 337 -22.78 17.57 -5.26
CA SER A 337 -23.43 18.29 -4.17
C SER A 337 -23.13 19.80 -4.22
N ALA A 338 -21.98 20.18 -4.77
CA ALA A 338 -21.60 21.56 -5.08
C ALA A 338 -20.65 21.61 -6.28
N VAL A 339 -20.50 22.79 -6.85
CA VAL A 339 -19.63 23.05 -8.01
C VAL A 339 -18.77 24.27 -7.77
N TYR A 340 -17.60 24.35 -8.39
CA TYR A 340 -16.79 25.57 -8.38
C TYR A 340 -16.04 25.75 -9.69
N THR A 341 -15.62 26.98 -10.00
CA THR A 341 -14.84 27.26 -11.21
C THR A 341 -13.43 26.69 -11.09
N HIS A 342 -13.00 25.87 -12.06
CA HIS A 342 -11.63 25.32 -12.07
C HIS A 342 -10.58 26.44 -11.93
N GLY A 343 -9.66 26.30 -10.98
CA GLY A 343 -8.72 27.38 -10.61
C GLY A 343 -7.93 27.96 -11.78
N GLY A 344 -7.40 27.10 -12.67
CA GLY A 344 -6.66 27.57 -13.83
C GLY A 344 -7.51 28.34 -14.85
N HIS A 345 -8.82 28.06 -14.94
CA HIS A 345 -9.73 28.82 -15.80
C HIS A 345 -10.01 30.19 -15.18
N SER A 346 -10.31 30.24 -13.88
CA SER A 346 -10.50 31.50 -13.15
C SER A 346 -9.25 32.39 -13.16
N ASP A 347 -8.07 31.79 -12.99
CA ASP A 347 -6.80 32.52 -13.07
C ASP A 347 -6.60 33.16 -14.46
N ASN A 348 -6.98 32.45 -15.53
CA ASN A 348 -6.88 32.96 -16.90
C ASN A 348 -7.88 34.09 -17.18
N LEU A 349 -9.13 33.96 -16.72
CA LEU A 349 -10.16 34.99 -16.87
C LEU A 349 -9.76 36.28 -16.16
N ALA A 350 -9.30 36.18 -14.91
CA ALA A 350 -8.83 37.34 -14.14
C ALA A 350 -7.60 37.99 -14.82
N LYS A 351 -6.64 37.19 -15.30
CA LYS A 351 -5.48 37.70 -16.04
C LYS A 351 -5.87 38.45 -17.31
N GLN A 352 -6.93 38.04 -17.99
CA GLN A 352 -7.45 38.68 -19.20
C GLN A 352 -8.35 39.90 -18.89
N GLY A 353 -8.75 40.10 -17.63
CA GLY A 353 -9.69 41.14 -17.24
C GLY A 353 -11.14 40.87 -17.68
N ASP A 354 -11.48 39.63 -18.03
CA ASP A 354 -12.80 39.29 -18.57
C ASP A 354 -13.83 38.99 -17.47
N TYR A 355 -14.19 40.04 -16.70
CA TYR A 355 -15.17 39.91 -15.62
C TYR A 355 -16.57 39.57 -16.15
N LYS A 356 -16.89 39.97 -17.38
CA LYS A 356 -18.20 39.71 -18.00
C LYS A 356 -18.40 38.23 -18.26
N GLN A 357 -17.41 37.57 -18.86
CA GLN A 357 -17.45 36.13 -19.05
C GLN A 357 -17.46 35.40 -17.71
N PHE A 358 -16.68 35.87 -16.72
CA PHE A 358 -16.68 35.26 -15.38
C PHE A 358 -18.06 35.36 -14.73
N ALA A 359 -18.69 36.54 -14.72
CA ALA A 359 -20.04 36.75 -14.22
C ALA A 359 -21.05 35.83 -14.90
N GLN A 360 -21.00 35.73 -16.23
CA GLN A 360 -21.88 34.83 -17.00
C GLN A 360 -21.70 33.35 -16.61
N ILE A 361 -20.46 32.91 -16.37
CA ILE A 361 -20.17 31.55 -15.92
C ILE A 361 -20.77 31.32 -14.53
N LEU A 362 -20.53 32.23 -13.58
CA LEU A 362 -21.07 32.10 -12.22
C LEU A 362 -22.60 32.10 -12.20
N GLU A 363 -23.25 32.99 -12.94
CA GLU A 363 -24.70 33.00 -13.10
C GLU A 363 -25.21 31.70 -13.74
N GLY A 364 -24.52 31.19 -14.75
CA GLY A 364 -24.84 29.92 -15.39
C GLY A 364 -24.77 28.74 -14.42
N MET A 365 -23.76 28.71 -13.56
CA MET A 365 -23.59 27.67 -12.54
C MET A 365 -24.63 27.79 -11.42
N ARG A 366 -24.98 29.01 -10.98
CA ARG A 366 -25.99 29.24 -9.92
C ARG A 366 -27.38 28.75 -10.31
N LYS A 367 -27.72 28.77 -11.60
CA LYS A 367 -28.99 28.23 -12.13
C LYS A 367 -29.17 26.72 -11.88
N LEU A 368 -28.11 26.00 -11.51
CA LEU A 368 -28.15 24.56 -11.24
C LEU A 368 -28.68 24.21 -9.83
N GLY A 369 -28.88 25.20 -8.96
CA GLY A 369 -29.52 25.00 -7.66
C GLY A 369 -28.64 24.33 -6.59
N VAL A 370 -27.33 24.26 -6.81
CA VAL A 370 -26.33 23.79 -5.83
C VAL A 370 -25.37 24.93 -5.46
N PRO A 371 -24.67 24.87 -4.30
CA PRO A 371 -23.67 25.87 -3.96
C PRO A 371 -22.57 26.02 -5.03
N VAL A 372 -22.19 27.26 -5.32
CA VAL A 372 -21.22 27.64 -6.36
C VAL A 372 -20.02 28.34 -5.75
N GLY A 373 -18.84 27.71 -5.85
CA GLY A 373 -17.58 28.27 -5.41
C GLY A 373 -16.75 28.90 -6.53
N ILE A 374 -15.70 29.62 -6.15
CA ILE A 374 -14.65 30.07 -7.06
C ILE A 374 -13.31 29.44 -6.68
N GLY A 375 -12.71 28.72 -7.63
CA GLY A 375 -11.35 28.20 -7.52
C GLY A 375 -10.31 29.23 -7.96
N ALA A 376 -9.20 29.34 -7.25
CA ALA A 376 -8.07 30.17 -7.64
C ALA A 376 -6.75 29.61 -7.14
N HIS A 377 -5.71 29.61 -7.99
CA HIS A 377 -4.34 29.41 -7.51
C HIS A 377 -3.72 30.75 -7.11
N LYS A 378 -4.09 31.83 -7.80
CA LYS A 378 -3.53 33.17 -7.63
C LYS A 378 -4.36 34.01 -6.66
N LEU A 379 -3.71 34.85 -5.85
CA LEU A 379 -4.43 35.77 -4.98
C LEU A 379 -5.09 36.89 -5.80
N GLU A 380 -4.43 37.29 -6.89
CA GLU A 380 -4.90 38.28 -7.85
C GLU A 380 -6.29 37.94 -8.40
N THR A 381 -6.58 36.65 -8.57
CA THR A 381 -7.90 36.17 -9.02
C THR A 381 -8.98 36.42 -7.98
N ILE A 382 -8.67 36.23 -6.69
CA ILE A 382 -9.61 36.54 -5.61
C ILE A 382 -9.85 38.05 -5.55
N LYS A 383 -8.78 38.86 -5.60
CA LYS A 383 -8.86 40.32 -5.62
C LYS A 383 -9.72 40.81 -6.80
N PHE A 384 -9.45 40.31 -7.99
CA PHE A 384 -10.23 40.60 -9.20
C PHE A 384 -11.72 40.25 -9.02
N CYS A 385 -12.03 39.10 -8.42
CA CYS A 385 -13.41 38.73 -8.16
C CYS A 385 -14.09 39.70 -7.18
N VAL A 386 -13.41 40.09 -6.11
CA VAL A 386 -13.94 41.05 -5.12
C VAL A 386 -14.12 42.45 -5.73
N GLU A 387 -13.16 42.93 -6.51
CA GLU A 387 -13.22 44.24 -7.21
C GLU A 387 -14.39 44.35 -8.21
N HIS A 388 -14.88 43.20 -8.69
CA HIS A 388 -15.99 43.11 -9.66
C HIS A 388 -17.25 42.47 -9.08
N ASP A 389 -17.41 42.43 -7.75
CA ASP A 389 -18.59 41.91 -7.05
C ASP A 389 -18.95 40.44 -7.41
N LEU A 390 -17.95 39.65 -7.81
CA LEU A 390 -18.08 38.22 -8.12
C LEU A 390 -18.01 37.39 -6.82
N VAL A 391 -19.11 37.39 -6.06
CA VAL A 391 -19.19 36.75 -4.73
C VAL A 391 -19.61 35.27 -4.83
N PRO A 392 -18.78 34.29 -4.42
CA PRO A 392 -19.16 32.88 -4.41
C PRO A 392 -19.87 32.47 -3.12
N ASP A 393 -20.43 31.26 -3.08
CA ASP A 393 -20.88 30.62 -1.83
C ASP A 393 -19.68 30.14 -0.98
N PHE A 394 -18.54 29.88 -1.61
CA PHE A 394 -17.28 29.52 -0.96
C PHE A 394 -16.07 29.79 -1.85
N TRP A 395 -14.93 30.05 -1.24
CA TRP A 395 -13.63 30.15 -1.90
C TRP A 395 -12.90 28.82 -1.88
N MET A 396 -12.30 28.44 -3.01
CA MET A 396 -11.36 27.34 -3.12
C MET A 396 -10.00 27.93 -3.49
N LYS A 397 -9.17 28.22 -2.49
CA LYS A 397 -7.92 28.98 -2.66
C LYS A 397 -6.71 28.21 -2.13
N THR A 398 -5.64 28.18 -2.91
CA THR A 398 -4.39 27.53 -2.51
C THR A 398 -3.73 28.23 -1.34
N LEU A 399 -3.19 27.44 -0.41
CA LEU A 399 -2.44 27.94 0.74
C LEU A 399 -1.43 26.90 1.16
N HIS A 400 -0.14 27.24 1.16
CA HIS A 400 0.90 26.41 1.76
C HIS A 400 2.11 27.29 2.12
N GLN A 401 2.91 26.83 3.08
CA GLN A 401 4.18 27.49 3.41
C GLN A 401 5.19 27.31 2.27
N LEU A 402 6.27 28.09 2.29
CA LEU A 402 7.37 28.01 1.30
C LEU A 402 8.64 27.35 1.86
N ASN A 403 8.56 26.72 3.03
CA ASN A 403 9.68 26.10 3.74
C ASN A 403 10.00 24.68 3.23
N TYR A 404 10.07 24.50 1.91
CA TYR A 404 10.47 23.24 1.28
C TYR A 404 11.43 23.50 0.11
N TRP A 405 12.35 22.58 -0.13
CA TRP A 405 13.50 22.78 -1.01
C TRP A 405 13.16 23.21 -2.46
N SER A 406 11.98 22.82 -2.94
CA SER A 406 11.51 23.11 -4.30
C SER A 406 10.61 24.35 -4.40
N ALA A 407 10.36 25.04 -3.29
CA ALA A 407 9.67 26.32 -3.23
C ALA A 407 10.60 27.45 -3.68
N ARG A 408 10.60 27.75 -4.98
CA ARG A 408 11.43 28.81 -5.56
C ARG A 408 10.53 29.88 -6.20
N PRO A 409 9.97 30.82 -5.41
CA PRO A 409 8.99 31.79 -5.91
C PRO A 409 9.57 32.79 -6.92
N ASN A 410 10.90 32.93 -6.97
CA ASN A 410 11.60 33.81 -7.90
C ASN A 410 12.05 33.10 -9.20
N ASP A 411 11.92 31.77 -9.26
CA ASP A 411 12.22 31.00 -10.47
C ASP A 411 11.00 31.04 -11.42
N PRO A 412 11.16 30.69 -12.70
CA PRO A 412 10.03 30.45 -13.59
C PRO A 412 8.99 29.51 -12.93
N PRO A 413 7.68 29.75 -13.14
CA PRO A 413 6.65 28.95 -12.49
C PRO A 413 6.79 27.45 -12.81
N HIS A 414 6.78 26.64 -11.76
CA HIS A 414 6.80 25.18 -11.85
C HIS A 414 5.52 24.60 -11.23
N ASP A 415 5.08 23.44 -11.73
CA ASP A 415 3.86 22.76 -11.28
C ASP A 415 4.04 22.05 -9.91
N ASN A 416 4.55 22.78 -8.93
CA ASN A 416 4.78 22.33 -7.54
C ASN A 416 4.73 23.48 -6.52
N ILE A 417 4.58 24.73 -6.98
CA ILE A 417 4.39 25.92 -6.15
C ILE A 417 3.09 26.60 -6.58
N PHE A 418 2.13 26.67 -5.66
CA PHE A 418 0.79 27.18 -5.95
C PHE A 418 0.38 28.33 -5.03
N CYS A 419 1.25 28.69 -4.10
CA CYS A 419 1.18 29.85 -3.26
C CYS A 419 2.58 30.47 -3.30
N THR A 420 2.69 31.75 -3.67
CA THR A 420 3.98 32.46 -3.76
C THR A 420 4.16 33.52 -2.67
N ASN A 421 3.04 33.99 -2.11
CA ASN A 421 3.01 34.91 -0.97
C ASN A 421 1.89 34.47 -0.01
N PRO A 422 2.16 33.47 0.84
CA PRO A 422 1.15 32.96 1.75
C PRO A 422 0.72 33.99 2.79
N GLU A 423 1.62 34.85 3.28
CA GLU A 423 1.31 35.87 4.28
C GLU A 423 0.29 36.88 3.74
N GLU A 424 0.48 37.36 2.51
CA GLU A 424 -0.47 38.26 1.85
C GLU A 424 -1.81 37.54 1.56
N THR A 425 -1.75 36.27 1.17
CA THR A 425 -2.96 35.46 0.98
C THR A 425 -3.76 35.39 2.27
N VAL A 426 -3.12 35.08 3.40
CA VAL A 426 -3.78 35.00 4.71
C VAL A 426 -4.36 36.34 5.12
N ALA A 427 -3.59 37.42 5.00
CA ALA A 427 -4.04 38.76 5.37
C ALA A 427 -5.26 39.21 4.54
N TYR A 428 -5.29 38.91 3.24
CA TYR A 428 -6.41 39.27 2.38
C TYR A 428 -7.64 38.38 2.65
N MET A 429 -7.45 37.07 2.80
CA MET A 429 -8.54 36.13 3.07
C MET A 429 -9.19 36.35 4.45
N GLU A 430 -8.46 36.94 5.42
CA GLU A 430 -8.97 37.32 6.75
C GLU A 430 -10.23 38.19 6.67
N ALA A 431 -10.29 39.11 5.70
CA ALA A 431 -11.39 40.04 5.51
C ALA A 431 -12.62 39.42 4.81
N LEU A 432 -12.47 38.26 4.14
CA LEU A 432 -13.54 37.68 3.34
C LEU A 432 -14.54 36.88 4.21
N GLU A 433 -15.82 37.03 3.91
CA GLU A 433 -16.90 36.47 4.73
C GLU A 433 -17.34 35.07 4.30
N GLN A 434 -17.05 34.68 3.07
CA GLN A 434 -17.46 33.39 2.51
C GLN A 434 -16.56 32.27 3.04
N PRO A 435 -17.08 31.06 3.31
CA PRO A 435 -16.29 29.89 3.64
C PRO A 435 -15.06 29.68 2.74
N TRP A 436 -13.94 29.28 3.32
CA TRP A 436 -12.71 29.01 2.58
C TRP A 436 -12.27 27.55 2.70
N ILE A 437 -12.23 26.86 1.57
CA ILE A 437 -11.58 25.55 1.41
C ILE A 437 -10.13 25.80 0.94
N ALA A 438 -9.16 25.49 1.81
CA ALA A 438 -7.75 25.56 1.46
C ALA A 438 -7.32 24.27 0.74
N PHE A 439 -6.65 24.40 -0.40
CA PHE A 439 -6.16 23.25 -1.18
C PHE A 439 -4.69 23.38 -1.59
N LYS A 440 -4.11 22.26 -2.02
CA LYS A 440 -2.66 22.12 -2.25
C LYS A 440 -1.83 22.46 -1.00
N ILE A 441 -2.40 22.24 0.19
CA ILE A 441 -1.77 22.56 1.47
C ILE A 441 -0.49 21.78 1.75
N LEU A 442 -0.34 20.62 1.09
CA LEU A 442 0.83 19.77 1.21
C LEU A 442 1.91 20.06 0.13
N ALA A 443 1.70 21.05 -0.74
CA ALA A 443 2.61 21.41 -1.83
C ALA A 443 3.09 20.18 -2.63
N ALA A 444 2.14 19.39 -3.15
CA ALA A 444 2.42 18.14 -3.88
C ALA A 444 3.25 17.11 -3.09
N GLY A 445 3.08 17.07 -1.77
CA GLY A 445 3.80 16.15 -0.86
C GLY A 445 5.14 16.69 -0.36
N ALA A 446 5.50 17.93 -0.70
CA ALA A 446 6.71 18.57 -0.18
C ALA A 446 6.58 19.01 1.29
N LEU A 447 5.35 19.15 1.80
CA LEU A 447 5.07 19.48 3.21
C LEU A 447 4.36 18.33 3.91
N HIS A 448 4.76 18.10 5.17
CA HIS A 448 4.17 17.07 6.00
C HIS A 448 2.80 17.54 6.54
N PRO A 449 1.77 16.66 6.63
CA PRO A 449 0.48 17.01 7.21
C PRO A 449 0.57 17.66 8.61
N LYS A 450 1.48 17.17 9.46
CA LYS A 450 1.74 17.70 10.81
C LYS A 450 2.07 19.20 10.84
N ASP A 451 2.66 19.73 9.77
CA ASP A 451 3.05 21.14 9.66
C ASP A 451 1.97 21.92 8.88
N ALA A 452 1.44 21.32 7.82
CA ALA A 452 0.49 21.96 6.91
C ALA A 452 -0.93 22.11 7.50
N PHE A 453 -1.44 21.12 8.25
CA PHE A 453 -2.81 21.16 8.78
C PHE A 453 -2.99 22.27 9.83
N PRO A 454 -2.14 22.38 10.88
CA PRO A 454 -2.26 23.48 11.83
C PRO A 454 -2.09 24.83 11.14
N TYR A 455 -1.15 24.93 10.20
CA TYR A 455 -0.93 26.16 9.44
C TYR A 455 -2.18 26.60 8.67
N ALA A 456 -2.86 25.69 7.96
CA ALA A 456 -4.06 26.00 7.20
C ALA A 456 -5.20 26.53 8.09
N PHE A 457 -5.48 25.87 9.22
CA PHE A 457 -6.55 26.31 10.13
C PHE A 457 -6.20 27.60 10.87
N LYS A 458 -4.96 27.77 11.34
CA LYS A 458 -4.47 29.02 11.95
C LYS A 458 -4.58 30.20 10.99
N SER A 459 -4.35 29.94 9.70
CA SER A 459 -4.46 30.90 8.61
C SER A 459 -5.90 31.28 8.24
N GLY A 460 -6.91 30.64 8.86
CA GLY A 460 -8.32 31.00 8.66
C GLY A 460 -9.09 30.14 7.67
N ALA A 461 -8.52 29.04 7.17
CA ALA A 461 -9.28 28.09 6.35
C ALA A 461 -10.41 27.47 7.17
N ASP A 462 -11.59 27.32 6.56
CA ASP A 462 -12.74 26.65 7.17
C ASP A 462 -12.72 25.13 6.94
N PHE A 463 -12.10 24.72 5.83
CA PHE A 463 -11.92 23.34 5.42
C PHE A 463 -10.55 23.16 4.76
N ILE A 464 -10.02 21.95 4.81
CA ILE A 464 -8.82 21.57 4.06
C ILE A 464 -9.14 20.48 3.03
N CYS A 465 -8.63 20.62 1.81
CA CYS A 465 -8.72 19.61 0.76
C CYS A 465 -7.35 18.93 0.59
N VAL A 466 -7.30 17.63 0.93
CA VAL A 466 -6.03 16.90 1.08
C VAL A 466 -5.95 15.76 0.09
N GLY A 467 -4.97 15.83 -0.81
CA GLY A 467 -4.59 14.68 -1.64
C GLY A 467 -3.90 13.63 -0.78
N THR A 468 -4.53 12.47 -0.59
CA THR A 468 -4.07 11.44 0.33
C THR A 468 -4.29 10.05 -0.25
N TYR A 469 -3.43 9.10 0.11
CA TYR A 469 -3.59 7.69 -0.22
C TYR A 469 -4.39 6.96 0.86
N ASP A 470 -4.97 5.80 0.52
CA ASP A 470 -5.73 4.97 1.47
C ASP A 470 -4.97 4.69 2.77
N PHE A 471 -3.66 4.45 2.66
CA PHE A 471 -2.77 4.15 3.78
C PHE A 471 -2.37 5.35 4.64
N GLN A 472 -2.75 6.57 4.24
CA GLN A 472 -2.48 7.80 5.00
C GLN A 472 -3.72 8.34 5.70
N ILE A 473 -4.92 7.85 5.35
CA ILE A 473 -6.18 8.42 5.83
C ILE A 473 -6.25 8.41 7.36
N VAL A 474 -5.96 7.27 7.98
CA VAL A 474 -6.09 7.12 9.43
C VAL A 474 -5.12 8.04 10.18
N GLU A 475 -3.86 8.12 9.73
CA GLU A 475 -2.87 9.02 10.32
C GLU A 475 -3.29 10.49 10.16
N ASN A 476 -3.74 10.88 8.98
CA ASN A 476 -4.21 12.24 8.71
C ASN A 476 -5.44 12.60 9.55
N VAL A 477 -6.38 11.67 9.75
CA VAL A 477 -7.58 11.90 10.56
C VAL A 477 -7.25 11.96 12.05
N ASN A 478 -6.36 11.09 12.53
CA ASN A 478 -5.87 11.13 13.90
C ASN A 478 -5.14 12.47 14.20
N LEU A 479 -4.36 12.96 13.24
CA LEU A 479 -3.72 14.26 13.35
C LEU A 479 -4.76 15.39 13.35
N LEU A 480 -5.68 15.38 12.39
CA LEU A 480 -6.72 16.40 12.26
C LEU A 480 -7.57 16.51 13.52
N THR A 481 -8.09 15.40 14.01
CA THR A 481 -8.92 15.37 15.23
C THR A 481 -8.14 15.88 16.45
N GLY A 482 -6.88 15.49 16.59
CA GLY A 482 -6.00 16.03 17.64
C GLY A 482 -5.77 17.54 17.55
N ILE A 483 -5.76 18.12 16.34
CA ILE A 483 -5.68 19.57 16.13
C ILE A 483 -7.00 20.25 16.48
N LEU A 484 -8.12 19.72 15.98
CA LEU A 484 -9.45 20.32 16.15
C LEU A 484 -9.98 20.22 17.59
N ASP A 485 -9.50 19.25 18.38
CA ASP A 485 -9.84 19.12 19.80
C ASP A 485 -9.17 20.17 20.69
N GLN A 486 -8.21 20.92 20.14
CA GLN A 486 -7.52 22.00 20.84
C GLN A 486 -8.03 23.36 20.34
N PRO A 487 -8.04 24.40 21.20
CA PRO A 487 -8.30 25.76 20.76
C PRO A 487 -7.29 26.17 19.67
N ILE A 488 -7.79 26.52 18.49
CA ILE A 488 -6.96 27.02 17.39
C ILE A 488 -6.95 28.55 17.46
N GLU A 489 -5.78 29.13 17.70
CA GLU A 489 -5.57 30.57 17.64
C GLU A 489 -5.61 31.05 16.18
N ARG A 490 -6.80 31.42 15.69
CA ARG A 490 -7.06 31.93 14.34
C ARG A 490 -7.62 33.35 14.40
N LYS A 491 -7.12 34.25 13.55
CA LYS A 491 -7.62 35.64 13.45
C LYS A 491 -8.97 35.72 12.74
N ARG A 492 -9.05 35.06 11.58
CA ARG A 492 -10.29 34.93 10.82
C ARG A 492 -11.23 33.97 11.58
N PRO A 493 -12.48 34.33 11.93
CA PRO A 493 -13.41 33.40 12.56
C PRO A 493 -13.79 32.26 11.61
N TRP A 494 -14.37 31.19 12.14
CA TRP A 494 -15.02 30.19 11.30
C TRP A 494 -16.20 30.85 10.57
N ARG A 495 -16.23 30.72 9.23
CA ARG A 495 -17.33 31.22 8.38
C ARG A 495 -18.28 30.11 7.93
N ALA A 496 -17.91 28.85 8.19
CA ALA A 496 -18.65 27.65 7.82
C ALA A 496 -19.12 26.87 9.04
#